data_AF-A0A0C2NFG1-F1
#
_entry.id   AF-A0A0C2NFG1-F1
#
_cell.length_a   1.000
_cell.length_b   1.000
_cell.length_c   1.000
_cell.angle_alpha   90.00
_cell.angle_beta   90.00
_cell.angle_gamma   90.00
#
_symmetry.space_group_name_H-M   'P 1'
#
loop_
_entity.id
_entity.type
_entity.pdbx_description
1 polymer ?
#
loop_
_entity_poly.entity_id
_entity_poly.type
_entity_poly.pdbx_seq_one_letter_code
_entity_poly.pdbx_strand_id
1 'polypeptide(L)'
;MFVNIPDGKPDGIKLIPVGDIATKDEFAAIKGITAQDVLTSHRFPAALAGIIPTNGGGGLGDPEKYDATYARNEVLPLCELIQDAINSAGLPRSLWVDFRENAVDLDRKGGVMRVYCKECGQRGRITKTNRLSDDVSDLYCQCTDAECGHSWVATLSFAHTLSPSAKTTNQLVLSLMGSLTPEGRQLVLQGLKYNKI
;
A
#
# COMPACT_ATOMS: atom_id res chain seq x y z
N MET A 1 28.48 -46.41 30.54
CA MET A 1 29.86 -46.84 30.24
C MET A 1 30.47 -47.30 31.55
N PHE A 2 30.85 -48.58 31.68
CA PHE A 2 31.61 -49.07 32.82
C PHE A 2 33.08 -49.13 32.39
N VAL A 3 33.95 -48.40 33.10
CA VAL A 3 35.39 -48.35 32.81
C VAL A 3 36.13 -48.94 34.02
N ASN A 4 36.89 -50.00 33.80
CA ASN A 4 37.69 -50.67 34.82
C ASN A 4 39.17 -50.41 34.53
N ILE A 5 39.85 -49.72 35.44
CA ILE A 5 41.29 -49.46 35.37
C ILE A 5 41.94 -50.07 36.64
N PRO A 6 42.67 -51.19 36.53
CA PRO A 6 43.47 -51.70 37.63
C PRO A 6 44.69 -50.78 37.84
N ASP A 7 44.90 -50.33 39.09
CA ASP A 7 45.92 -49.35 39.53
C ASP A 7 45.81 -47.91 38.94
N GLY A 8 44.59 -47.48 38.58
CA GLY A 8 44.35 -46.15 38.01
C GLY A 8 44.57 -45.00 39.01
N LYS A 9 45.49 -44.08 38.69
CA LYS A 9 45.60 -42.78 39.40
C LYS A 9 44.32 -41.95 39.16
N PRO A 10 43.87 -41.15 40.14
CA PRO A 10 42.59 -40.42 40.08
C PRO A 10 42.45 -39.44 38.89
N ASP A 11 43.55 -39.11 38.20
CA ASP A 11 43.56 -38.26 36.99
C ASP A 11 43.53 -39.03 35.65
N GLY A 12 43.39 -40.36 35.66
CA GLY A 12 43.57 -41.21 34.48
C GLY A 12 42.50 -41.08 33.38
N ILE A 13 41.31 -40.55 33.70
CA ILE A 13 40.25 -40.28 32.73
C ILE A 13 39.89 -38.79 32.82
N LYS A 14 40.50 -37.99 31.94
CA LYS A 14 40.02 -36.64 31.64
C LYS A 14 38.87 -36.74 30.64
N LEU A 15 37.64 -36.64 31.13
CA LEU A 15 36.51 -36.33 30.28
C LEU A 15 36.70 -34.89 29.80
N ILE A 16 37.15 -34.72 28.55
CA ILE A 16 37.11 -33.42 27.88
C ILE A 16 35.63 -33.21 27.55
N PRO A 17 34.93 -32.23 28.18
CA PRO A 17 33.58 -31.92 27.76
C PRO A 17 33.65 -31.42 26.32
N VAL A 18 33.18 -32.23 25.38
CA VAL A 18 33.06 -31.82 23.98
C VAL A 18 31.81 -30.96 23.88
N GLY A 19 32.00 -29.64 23.87
CA GLY A 19 30.94 -28.66 23.71
C GLY A 19 30.43 -28.12 25.04
N ASP A 20 30.82 -26.89 25.35
CA ASP A 20 30.14 -26.07 26.33
C ASP A 20 28.76 -25.70 25.73
N ILE A 21 27.75 -26.56 25.93
CA ILE A 21 26.35 -26.35 25.49
C ILE A 21 25.71 -25.14 26.22
N ALA A 22 26.47 -24.46 27.09
CA ALA A 22 26.06 -23.26 27.80
C ALA A 22 25.96 -21.98 26.95
N THR A 23 26.13 -22.03 25.61
CA THR A 23 25.84 -20.89 24.71
C THR A 23 24.32 -20.71 24.52
N LYS A 24 23.61 -20.41 25.60
CA LYS A 24 22.16 -20.13 25.58
C LYS A 24 21.77 -18.92 24.71
N ASP A 25 22.72 -18.08 24.31
CA ASP A 25 22.45 -16.85 23.54
C ASP A 25 22.65 -16.99 22.02
N GLU A 26 23.42 -17.97 21.52
CA GLU A 26 23.67 -18.08 20.08
C GLU A 26 22.45 -18.56 19.30
N PHE A 27 21.66 -19.49 19.85
CA PHE A 27 20.47 -20.01 19.17
C PHE A 27 19.38 -18.94 18.97
N ALA A 28 19.25 -18.02 19.93
CA ALA A 28 18.33 -16.89 19.80
C ALA A 28 18.81 -15.90 18.73
N ALA A 29 20.11 -15.62 18.71
CA ALA A 29 20.72 -14.77 17.68
C ALA A 29 20.60 -15.37 16.27
N ILE A 30 20.89 -16.67 16.11
CA ILE A 30 20.77 -17.38 14.83
C ILE A 30 19.34 -17.30 14.31
N LYS A 31 18.33 -17.56 15.15
CA LYS A 31 16.92 -17.45 14.75
C LYS A 31 16.55 -16.02 14.31
N GLY A 32 17.02 -15.01 15.03
CA GLY A 32 16.78 -13.61 14.70
C GLY A 32 17.40 -13.22 13.34
N ILE A 33 18.64 -13.61 13.11
CA ILE A 33 19.36 -13.33 11.84
C ILE A 33 18.69 -14.07 10.69
N THR A 34 18.39 -15.37 10.84
CA THR A 34 17.76 -16.16 9.77
C THR A 34 16.38 -15.61 9.40
N ALA A 35 15.59 -15.13 10.37
CA ALA A 35 14.31 -14.49 10.07
C ALA A 35 14.49 -13.22 9.20
N GLN A 36 15.51 -12.42 9.48
CA GLN A 36 15.82 -11.22 8.72
C GLN A 36 16.35 -11.55 7.31
N ASP A 37 17.14 -12.61 7.16
CA ASP A 37 17.68 -13.06 5.87
C ASP A 37 16.57 -13.50 4.92
N VAL A 38 15.55 -14.20 5.42
CA VAL A 38 14.39 -14.61 4.62
C VAL A 38 13.65 -13.40 4.06
N LEU A 39 13.39 -12.39 4.90
CA LEU A 39 12.69 -11.17 4.48
C LEU A 39 13.48 -10.39 3.43
N THR A 40 14.79 -10.24 3.66
CA THR A 40 15.67 -9.53 2.75
C THR A 40 15.76 -10.25 1.40
N SER A 41 15.84 -11.59 1.42
CA SER A 41 15.92 -12.42 0.21
C SER A 41 14.66 -12.30 -0.66
N HIS A 42 13.48 -12.21 -0.04
CA HIS A 42 12.19 -12.06 -0.75
C HIS A 42 11.80 -10.60 -0.96
N ARG A 43 12.68 -9.65 -0.59
CA ARG A 43 12.42 -8.21 -0.58
C ARG A 43 11.13 -7.83 0.16
N PHE A 44 10.73 -8.62 1.15
CA PHE A 44 9.49 -8.44 1.89
C PHE A 44 9.73 -7.51 3.10
N PRO A 45 8.95 -6.43 3.26
CA PRO A 45 9.18 -5.46 4.32
C PRO A 45 8.80 -6.03 5.70
N ALA A 46 9.72 -5.89 6.67
CA ALA A 46 9.53 -6.38 8.04
C ALA A 46 8.30 -5.77 8.74
N ALA A 47 7.94 -4.52 8.41
CA ALA A 47 6.75 -3.84 8.91
C ALA A 47 5.44 -4.56 8.57
N LEU A 48 5.39 -5.26 7.43
CA LEU A 48 4.21 -6.01 6.99
C LEU A 48 4.28 -7.48 7.41
N ALA A 49 5.45 -7.96 7.83
CA ALA A 49 5.69 -9.35 8.21
C ALA A 49 5.19 -9.71 9.63
N GLY A 50 4.54 -8.78 10.33
CA GLY A 50 4.06 -8.99 11.69
C GLY A 50 5.18 -9.18 12.72
N ILE A 51 6.39 -8.69 12.41
CA ILE A 51 7.53 -8.79 13.33
C ILE A 51 7.34 -7.83 14.51
N ILE A 52 7.53 -8.36 15.72
CA ILE A 52 7.61 -7.56 16.94
C ILE A 52 9.06 -7.08 17.10
N PRO A 53 9.32 -5.75 17.16
CA PRO A 53 10.68 -5.24 17.35
C PRO A 53 11.26 -5.71 18.68
N THR A 54 12.46 -6.30 18.67
CA THR A 54 13.13 -6.79 19.89
C THR A 54 13.76 -5.68 20.70
N ASN A 55 14.06 -4.53 20.08
CA ASN A 55 14.72 -3.39 20.72
C ASN A 55 13.68 -2.28 20.91
N GLY A 56 13.06 -2.25 22.09
CA GLY A 56 11.84 -1.50 22.43
C GLY A 56 11.88 0.04 22.37
N GLY A 57 12.36 0.64 21.28
CA GLY A 57 12.36 2.10 21.11
C GLY A 57 12.05 2.62 19.70
N GLY A 58 12.07 1.77 18.66
CA GLY A 58 11.79 2.17 17.28
C GLY A 58 10.75 1.26 16.66
N GLY A 59 9.49 1.71 16.63
CA GLY A 59 8.46 1.03 15.83
C GLY A 59 8.89 0.97 14.35
N LEU A 60 8.42 -0.04 13.63
CA LEU A 60 8.80 -0.30 12.23
C LEU A 60 8.39 0.83 11.27
N GLY A 61 7.60 1.81 11.73
CA GLY A 61 7.08 2.94 10.96
C GLY A 61 5.61 2.76 10.63
N ASP A 62 5.12 3.48 9.63
CA ASP A 62 3.71 3.46 9.21
C ASP A 62 3.46 2.33 8.18
N PRO A 63 2.67 1.29 8.53
CA PRO A 63 2.42 0.15 7.66
C PRO A 63 1.81 0.52 6.30
N GLU A 64 0.93 1.53 6.25
CA GLU A 64 0.28 1.95 5.00
C GLU A 64 1.33 2.46 3.99
N LYS A 65 2.40 3.11 4.47
CA LYS A 65 3.48 3.60 3.59
C LYS A 65 4.34 2.47 3.04
N TYR A 66 4.62 1.45 3.85
CA TYR A 66 5.37 0.29 3.41
C TYR A 66 4.58 -0.53 2.41
N ASP A 67 3.30 -0.75 2.68
CA ASP A 67 2.40 -1.44 1.76
C ASP A 67 2.34 -0.73 0.40
N ALA A 68 2.09 0.58 0.39
CA ALA A 68 2.06 1.36 -0.85
C ALA A 68 3.39 1.33 -1.63
N THR A 69 4.53 1.33 -0.93
CA THR A 69 5.85 1.29 -1.57
C THR A 69 6.18 -0.12 -2.10
N TYR A 70 5.87 -1.15 -1.32
CA TYR A 70 6.08 -2.54 -1.70
C TYR A 70 5.16 -2.96 -2.85
N ALA A 71 3.89 -2.57 -2.79
CA ALA A 71 2.93 -2.78 -3.88
C ALA A 71 3.44 -2.15 -5.19
N ARG A 72 3.90 -0.89 -5.13
CA ARG A 72 4.41 -0.18 -6.31
C ARG A 72 5.66 -0.81 -6.90
N ASN A 73 6.59 -1.23 -6.07
CA ASN A 73 7.93 -1.64 -6.52
C ASN A 73 8.07 -3.14 -6.79
N GLU A 74 7.27 -3.99 -6.14
CA GLU A 74 7.41 -5.45 -6.22
C GLU A 74 6.13 -6.14 -6.71
N VAL A 75 4.94 -5.74 -6.21
CA VAL A 75 3.67 -6.44 -6.53
C VAL A 75 3.15 -6.07 -7.92
N LEU A 76 3.00 -4.77 -8.20
CA LEU A 76 2.45 -4.31 -9.48
C LEU A 76 3.31 -4.76 -10.68
N PRO A 77 4.65 -4.66 -10.67
CA PRO A 77 5.48 -5.14 -11.77
C PRO A 77 5.34 -6.66 -11.99
N LEU A 78 5.16 -7.43 -10.92
CA LEU A 78 4.93 -8.87 -11.02
C LEU A 78 3.54 -9.16 -11.63
N CYS A 79 2.51 -8.42 -11.22
CA CYS A 79 1.18 -8.49 -11.83
C CYS A 79 1.23 -8.14 -13.32
N GLU A 80 1.93 -7.08 -13.72
CA GLU A 80 2.14 -6.70 -15.12
C GLU A 80 2.84 -7.83 -15.89
N LEU A 81 3.91 -8.40 -15.33
CA LEU A 81 4.62 -9.53 -15.94
C LEU A 81 3.72 -10.76 -16.15
N ILE A 82 2.91 -11.12 -15.15
CA ILE A 82 1.98 -12.25 -15.23
C ILE A 82 0.89 -11.96 -16.25
N GLN A 83 0.34 -10.75 -16.24
CA GLN A 83 -0.69 -10.30 -17.17
C GLN A 83 -0.20 -10.36 -18.60
N ASP A 84 1.00 -9.84 -18.88
CA ASP A 84 1.61 -9.89 -20.21
C ASP A 84 1.87 -11.33 -20.65
N ALA A 85 2.39 -12.18 -19.77
CA ALA A 85 2.62 -13.59 -20.06
C ALA A 85 1.31 -14.33 -20.42
N ILE A 86 0.23 -14.08 -19.68
CA ILE A 86 -1.07 -14.73 -19.94
C ILE A 86 -1.70 -14.17 -21.22
N ASN A 87 -1.74 -12.84 -21.37
CA ASN A 87 -2.45 -12.20 -22.46
C ASN A 87 -1.73 -12.34 -23.81
N SER A 88 -0.41 -12.57 -23.80
CA SER A 88 0.37 -12.89 -24.99
C SER A 88 0.31 -14.36 -25.41
N ALA A 89 -0.31 -15.25 -24.63
CA ALA A 89 -0.37 -16.68 -24.90
C ALA A 89 -1.34 -17.10 -26.04
N GLY A 90 -1.87 -16.14 -26.82
CA GLY A 90 -2.81 -16.41 -27.92
C GLY A 90 -4.25 -16.69 -27.47
N LEU A 91 -4.59 -16.32 -26.23
CA LEU A 91 -5.95 -16.47 -25.69
C LEU A 91 -6.90 -15.42 -26.30
N PRO A 92 -8.18 -15.78 -26.55
CA PRO A 92 -9.19 -14.82 -26.97
C PRO A 92 -9.36 -13.73 -25.89
N ARG A 93 -9.66 -12.48 -26.31
CA ARG A 93 -9.76 -11.32 -25.42
C ARG A 93 -10.71 -11.50 -24.22
N SER A 94 -11.74 -12.34 -24.34
CA SER A 94 -12.66 -12.65 -23.24
C SER A 94 -12.00 -13.37 -22.07
N LEU A 95 -10.83 -13.96 -22.26
CA LEU A 95 -10.05 -14.69 -21.26
C LEU A 95 -8.81 -13.91 -20.81
N TRP A 96 -8.64 -12.67 -21.29
CA TRP A 96 -7.53 -11.85 -20.84
C TRP A 96 -7.69 -11.53 -19.36
N VAL A 97 -6.58 -11.63 -18.65
CA VAL A 97 -6.51 -11.25 -17.24
C VAL A 97 -6.10 -9.79 -17.20
N ASP A 98 -6.83 -9.03 -16.39
CA ASP A 98 -6.46 -7.67 -16.05
C ASP A 98 -6.45 -7.60 -14.53
N PHE A 99 -5.28 -7.35 -13.95
CA PHE A 99 -5.18 -7.03 -12.53
C PHE A 99 -5.72 -5.61 -12.37
N ARG A 100 -7.06 -5.48 -12.42
CA ARG A 100 -7.76 -4.23 -12.19
C ARG A 100 -7.30 -3.72 -10.83
N GLU A 101 -6.58 -2.61 -10.89
CA GLU A 101 -6.27 -1.76 -9.76
C GLU A 101 -7.64 -1.33 -9.19
N ASN A 102 -8.21 -2.12 -8.28
CA ASN A 102 -9.28 -1.65 -7.42
C ASN A 102 -8.63 -0.53 -6.63
N ALA A 103 -8.82 0.68 -7.16
CA ALA A 103 -8.33 1.95 -6.70
C ALA A 103 -8.99 2.30 -5.35
N VAL A 104 -8.75 1.47 -4.34
CA VAL A 104 -9.18 1.77 -2.98
C VAL A 104 -8.06 2.35 -2.13
N ASP A 105 -6.76 2.14 -2.45
CA ASP A 105 -5.71 2.57 -1.50
C ASP A 105 -4.41 3.18 -2.08
N LEU A 106 -4.27 3.37 -3.40
CA LEU A 106 -3.12 4.15 -3.94
C LEU A 106 -3.37 5.66 -3.98
N ASP A 107 -4.58 6.10 -3.60
CA ASP A 107 -5.00 7.50 -3.71
C ASP A 107 -4.52 8.39 -2.54
N ARG A 108 -3.85 7.82 -1.52
CA ARG A 108 -3.31 8.61 -0.41
C ARG A 108 -1.91 9.16 -0.63
N LYS A 109 -1.17 8.75 -1.67
CA LYS A 109 0.15 9.30 -2.00
C LYS A 109 0.45 9.33 -3.49
N GLY A 110 -0.13 10.32 -4.18
CA GLY A 110 0.45 10.88 -5.41
C GLY A 110 0.31 10.03 -6.67
N GLY A 111 -0.83 9.35 -6.85
CA GLY A 111 -1.19 8.77 -8.15
C GLY A 111 -1.32 9.86 -9.22
N VAL A 112 -0.50 9.80 -10.26
CA VAL A 112 -0.59 10.72 -11.41
C VAL A 112 -1.81 10.32 -12.24
N MET A 113 -2.72 11.26 -12.48
CA MET A 113 -3.87 11.09 -13.38
C MET A 113 -3.41 10.54 -14.74
N ARG A 114 -3.97 9.40 -15.17
CA ARG A 114 -3.67 8.76 -16.46
C ARG A 114 -4.73 9.17 -17.49
N VAL A 115 -4.29 9.46 -18.72
CA VAL A 115 -5.14 9.75 -19.88
C VAL A 115 -4.91 8.69 -20.96
N TYR A 116 -5.94 8.31 -21.71
CA TYR A 116 -5.86 7.25 -22.70
C TYR A 116 -6.18 7.76 -24.10
N CYS A 117 -5.44 7.24 -25.08
CA CYS A 117 -5.66 7.54 -26.49
C CYS A 117 -6.95 6.85 -26.97
N LYS A 118 -7.87 7.60 -27.57
CA LYS A 118 -9.12 7.05 -28.12
C LYS A 118 -8.95 6.18 -29.37
N GLU A 119 -7.82 6.29 -30.06
CA GLU A 119 -7.59 5.58 -31.34
C GLU A 119 -7.02 4.18 -31.10
N CYS A 120 -6.01 4.05 -30.23
CA CYS A 120 -5.33 2.77 -29.96
C CYS A 120 -5.56 2.23 -28.54
N GLY A 121 -6.11 3.03 -27.62
CA GLY A 121 -6.28 2.63 -26.22
C GLY A 121 -5.02 2.74 -25.35
N GLN A 122 -3.86 3.00 -25.96
CA GLN A 122 -2.59 3.12 -25.22
C GLN A 122 -2.56 4.38 -24.34
N ARG A 123 -1.69 4.36 -23.32
CA ARG A 123 -1.47 5.49 -22.41
C ARG A 123 -1.05 6.75 -23.17
N GLY A 124 -1.53 7.89 -22.71
CA GLY A 124 -1.13 9.22 -23.16
C GLY A 124 -0.23 9.91 -22.14
N ARG A 125 0.76 10.63 -22.63
CA ARG A 125 1.60 11.55 -21.85
C ARG A 125 1.01 12.95 -21.93
N ILE A 126 0.73 13.57 -20.77
CA ILE A 126 0.37 14.98 -20.70
C ILE A 126 1.64 15.81 -20.91
N THR A 127 1.64 16.66 -21.94
CA THR A 127 2.76 17.54 -22.28
C THR A 127 2.60 18.94 -21.70
N LYS A 128 1.36 19.42 -21.60
CA LYS A 128 1.02 20.73 -21.04
C LYS A 128 -0.37 20.69 -20.39
N THR A 129 -0.52 21.41 -19.29
CA THR A 129 -1.82 21.69 -18.66
C THR A 129 -2.13 23.18 -18.80
N ASN A 130 -3.29 23.50 -19.34
CA ASN A 130 -3.83 24.86 -19.40
C ASN A 130 -4.98 24.98 -18.40
N ARG A 131 -4.74 25.67 -17.28
CA ARG A 131 -5.76 25.86 -16.24
C ARG A 131 -6.68 27.01 -16.63
N LEU A 132 -7.97 26.73 -16.77
CA LEU A 132 -8.99 27.73 -17.11
C LEU A 132 -9.62 28.32 -15.85
N SER A 133 -9.95 27.47 -14.88
CA SER A 133 -10.44 27.83 -13.55
C SER A 133 -10.00 26.78 -12.52
N ASP A 134 -10.39 26.97 -11.25
CA ASP A 134 -10.17 25.97 -10.20
C ASP A 134 -10.87 24.64 -10.52
N ASP A 135 -11.96 24.70 -11.28
CA ASP A 135 -12.80 23.56 -11.62
C ASP A 135 -12.53 22.97 -13.00
N VAL A 136 -11.83 23.69 -13.90
CA VAL A 136 -11.67 23.27 -15.30
C VAL A 136 -10.25 23.49 -15.81
N SER A 137 -9.69 22.47 -16.44
CA SER A 137 -8.36 22.50 -17.07
C SER A 137 -8.33 21.70 -18.36
N ASP A 138 -7.64 22.21 -19.37
CA ASP A 138 -7.34 21.47 -20.59
C ASP A 138 -5.97 20.79 -20.49
N LEU A 139 -5.94 19.52 -20.86
CA LEU A 139 -4.75 18.66 -20.86
C LEU A 139 -4.36 18.39 -22.31
N TYR A 140 -3.17 18.84 -22.70
CA TYR A 140 -2.57 18.54 -24.00
C TYR A 140 -1.80 17.24 -23.87
N CYS A 141 -2.13 16.26 -24.69
CA CYS A 141 -1.72 14.87 -24.53
C CYS A 141 -1.13 14.33 -25.83
N GLN A 142 -0.18 13.40 -25.70
CA GLN A 142 0.42 12.67 -26.82
C GLN A 142 0.48 11.18 -26.50
N CYS A 143 0.11 10.33 -27.45
CA CYS A 143 0.14 8.89 -27.29
C CYS A 143 1.58 8.40 -27.09
N THR A 144 1.78 7.45 -26.19
CA THR A 144 3.11 6.86 -25.95
C THR A 144 3.50 5.82 -26.98
N ASP A 145 2.54 5.29 -27.73
CA ASP A 145 2.83 4.39 -28.85
C ASP A 145 3.35 5.19 -30.05
N ALA A 146 4.56 4.84 -30.48
CA ALA A 146 5.26 5.49 -31.58
C ALA A 146 4.57 5.23 -32.93
N GLU A 147 3.86 4.10 -33.08
CA GLU A 147 3.11 3.81 -34.30
C GLU A 147 1.80 4.61 -34.36
N CYS A 148 1.15 4.84 -33.21
CA CYS A 148 -0.08 5.63 -33.13
C CYS A 148 0.17 7.14 -33.32
N GLY A 149 1.12 7.74 -32.60
CA GLY A 149 1.49 9.16 -32.73
C GLY A 149 0.40 10.20 -32.42
N HIS A 150 -0.81 9.77 -32.02
CA HIS A 150 -1.96 10.66 -31.82
C HIS A 150 -1.69 11.70 -30.73
N SER A 151 -1.96 12.97 -31.04
CA SER A 151 -1.93 14.08 -30.09
C SER A 151 -3.32 14.71 -29.97
N TRP A 152 -3.78 14.97 -28.74
CA TRP A 152 -5.14 15.46 -28.49
C TRP A 152 -5.22 16.39 -27.28
N VAL A 153 -6.35 17.08 -27.13
CA VAL A 153 -6.68 17.88 -25.95
C VAL A 153 -7.84 17.20 -25.21
N ALA A 154 -7.70 17.01 -23.89
CA ALA A 154 -8.73 16.47 -23.01
C ALA A 154 -9.07 17.49 -21.93
N THR A 155 -10.35 17.80 -21.75
CA THR A 155 -10.81 18.71 -20.71
C THR A 155 -11.12 17.94 -19.43
N LEU A 156 -10.43 18.29 -18.35
CA LEU A 156 -10.73 17.86 -16.98
C LEU A 156 -11.62 18.92 -16.34
N SER A 157 -12.82 18.51 -15.91
CA SER A 157 -13.77 19.41 -15.23
C SER A 157 -14.36 18.77 -13.98
N PHE A 158 -14.54 19.57 -12.93
CA PHE A 158 -15.40 19.23 -11.81
C PHE A 158 -16.83 18.99 -12.30
N ALA A 159 -17.43 17.85 -11.92
CA ALA A 159 -18.79 17.51 -12.31
C ALA A 159 -19.79 17.86 -11.21
N HIS A 160 -19.72 17.17 -10.07
CA HIS A 160 -20.58 17.40 -8.92
C HIS A 160 -19.98 16.77 -7.66
N THR A 161 -20.45 17.23 -6.50
CA THR A 161 -20.06 16.71 -5.19
C THR A 161 -20.93 15.52 -4.82
N LEU A 162 -20.35 14.33 -4.64
CA LEU A 162 -21.06 13.13 -4.14
C LEU A 162 -21.25 13.17 -2.62
N SER A 163 -20.28 13.72 -1.90
CA SER A 163 -20.33 13.89 -0.45
C SER A 163 -19.67 15.22 -0.10
N PRO A 164 -20.34 16.10 0.65
CA PRO A 164 -19.83 17.43 0.92
C PRO A 164 -18.54 17.39 1.73
N SER A 165 -17.65 18.34 1.46
CA SER A 165 -16.41 18.47 2.20
C SER A 165 -16.68 18.77 3.68
N ALA A 166 -15.90 18.15 4.57
CA ALA A 166 -15.94 18.42 6.01
C ALA A 166 -15.69 19.90 6.34
N LYS A 167 -15.03 20.63 5.44
CA LYS A 167 -14.81 22.08 5.55
C LYS A 167 -16.07 22.90 5.28
N THR A 168 -17.05 22.33 4.58
CA THR A 168 -18.32 22.99 4.20
C THR A 168 -19.53 22.43 4.96
N THR A 169 -19.37 21.37 5.75
CA THR A 169 -20.47 20.75 6.53
C THR A 169 -21.21 21.75 7.40
N ASN A 170 -20.49 22.60 8.14
CA ASN A 170 -21.13 23.61 9.00
C ASN A 170 -21.93 24.64 8.18
N GLN A 171 -21.42 25.06 7.02
CA GLN A 171 -22.15 25.97 6.14
C GLN A 171 -23.40 25.32 5.56
N LEU A 172 -23.33 24.04 5.16
CA LEU A 172 -24.48 23.30 4.67
C LEU A 172 -25.53 23.11 5.78
N VAL A 173 -25.12 22.72 7.00
CA VAL A 173 -26.02 22.64 8.15
C VAL A 173 -26.71 23.98 8.41
N LEU A 174 -25.96 25.09 8.36
CA LEU A 174 -26.53 26.43 8.53
C LEU A 174 -27.49 26.81 7.40
N SER A 175 -27.18 26.48 6.13
CA SER A 175 -28.08 26.70 5.00
C SER A 175 -29.36 25.87 5.15
N LEU A 176 -29.26 24.60 5.53
CA LEU A 176 -30.42 23.75 5.80
C LEU A 176 -31.26 24.29 6.96
N MET A 177 -30.64 24.68 8.08
CA MET A 177 -31.35 25.31 9.21
C MET A 177 -32.02 26.64 8.81
N GLY A 178 -31.38 27.40 7.92
CA GLY A 178 -31.91 28.63 7.33
C GLY A 178 -33.18 28.38 6.51
N SER A 179 -33.25 27.27 5.78
CA SER A 179 -34.41 26.89 4.96
C SER A 179 -35.58 26.28 5.75
N LEU A 180 -35.39 25.94 7.04
CA LEU A 180 -36.48 25.43 7.88
C LEU A 180 -37.44 26.55 8.32
N THR A 181 -38.72 26.19 8.49
CA THR A 181 -39.72 27.05 9.13
C THR A 181 -39.39 27.28 10.61
N PRO A 182 -39.91 28.34 11.25
CA PRO A 182 -39.69 28.60 12.67
C PRO A 182 -40.01 27.39 13.58
N GLU A 183 -41.07 26.65 13.26
CA GLU A 183 -41.50 25.45 13.97
C GLU A 183 -40.51 24.29 13.75
N GLY A 184 -40.03 24.11 12.51
CA GLY A 184 -39.03 23.10 12.16
C GLY A 184 -37.69 23.34 12.88
N ARG A 185 -37.28 24.61 13.03
CA ARG A 185 -36.08 24.97 13.82
C ARG A 185 -36.24 24.60 15.30
N GLN A 186 -37.42 24.79 15.87
CA GLN A 186 -37.71 24.42 17.27
C GLN A 186 -37.66 22.91 17.51
N LEU A 187 -38.14 22.10 16.56
CA LEU A 187 -38.07 20.64 16.63
C LEU A 187 -36.62 20.14 16.60
N VAL A 188 -35.78 20.69 15.70
CA VAL A 188 -34.34 20.35 15.65
C VAL A 188 -33.65 20.74 16.95
N LEU A 189 -33.95 21.92 17.51
CA LEU A 189 -33.40 22.36 18.79
C LEU A 189 -33.84 21.48 19.98
N GLN A 190 -35.06 20.95 19.97
CA GLN A 190 -35.51 19.98 20.97
C GLN A 190 -34.78 18.64 20.83
N GLY A 191 -34.61 18.13 19.60
CA GLY A 191 -33.89 16.88 19.34
C GLY A 191 -32.43 16.92 19.80
N LEU A 192 -31.74 18.05 19.56
CA LEU A 192 -30.36 18.27 20.03
C LEU A 192 -30.24 18.38 21.56
N LYS A 193 -31.30 18.82 22.25
CA LYS A 193 -31.33 18.85 23.73
C LYS A 193 -31.58 17.47 24.35
N TYR A 194 -32.26 16.57 23.64
CA TYR A 194 -32.61 15.23 24.12
C TYR A 194 -31.48 14.21 23.95
N ASN A 195 -30.71 14.32 22.87
CA ASN A 195 -29.49 13.53 22.65
C ASN A 195 -28.25 14.28 23.13
N LYS A 196 -28.14 14.45 24.44
CA LYS A 196 -26.95 15.01 25.08
C LYS A 196 -25.76 14.07 24.82
N ILE A 197 -24.78 14.50 24.03
CA ILE A 197 -23.41 13.98 24.08
C ILE A 197 -22.74 14.57 25.32
#